data_AF-A0A959RUB2-F1
#
_entry.id   AF-A0A959RUB2-F1
#
_cell.length_a   1.000
_cell.length_b   1.000
_cell.length_c   1.000
_cell.angle_alpha   90.00
_cell.angle_beta   90.00
_cell.angle_gamma   90.00
#
_symmetry.space_group_name_H-M   'P 1'
#
loop_
_entity.id
_entity.type
_entity.pdbx_description
1 polymer ?
#
loop_
_entity_poly.entity_id
_entity_poly.type
_entity_poly.pdbx_seq_one_letter_code
_entity_poly.pdbx_strand_id
1 'polypeptide(L)'
;MNNPLIIGMITMLLMLSDYFLTLAQEKERKEHYSENYQSYPFNTIEGSPAFQKSVSKLQIINPKHLIATIIIGSGIPILILIMPAYLREIFLGYVWGIFLIVITQHLNNLMG
;
A
#
# COMPACT_ATOMS: atom_id res chain seq x y z
N MET A 1 22.49 5.92 -0.80
CA MET A 1 21.43 5.71 -1.82
C MET A 1 20.30 6.72 -1.61
N ASN A 2 20.56 8.02 -1.78
CA ASN A 2 19.60 9.09 -1.47
C ASN A 2 19.16 9.82 -2.73
N ASN A 3 18.62 9.10 -3.72
CA ASN A 3 17.98 9.76 -4.86
C ASN A 3 16.47 9.90 -4.56
N PRO A 4 15.96 11.13 -4.32
CA PRO A 4 14.56 11.35 -3.96
C PRO A 4 13.59 10.83 -5.03
N LEU A 5 13.97 10.88 -6.31
CA LEU A 5 13.14 10.36 -7.40
C LEU A 5 12.99 8.85 -7.32
N ILE A 6 14.09 8.13 -7.06
CA ILE A 6 14.08 6.66 -6.91
C ILE A 6 13.23 6.26 -5.71
N ILE A 7 13.38 6.98 -4.59
CA ILE A 7 12.59 6.73 -3.38
C ILE A 7 11.08 6.92 -3.65
N GLY A 8 10.72 7.99 -4.37
CA GLY A 8 9.33 8.25 -4.72
C GLY A 8 8.76 7.18 -5.63
N MET A 9 9.51 6.77 -6.66
CA MET A 9 9.10 5.68 -7.56
C MET A 9 8.91 4.35 -6.80
N ILE A 10 9.85 3.97 -5.94
CA ILE A 10 9.71 2.75 -5.12
C ILE A 10 8.45 2.83 -4.24
N THR A 11 8.22 3.96 -3.59
CA THR A 11 7.04 4.17 -2.74
C THR A 11 5.75 4.06 -3.54
N MET A 12 5.70 4.64 -4.75
CA MET A 12 4.55 4.50 -5.64
C MET A 12 4.31 3.05 -6.06
N LEU A 13 5.37 2.32 -6.40
CA LEU A 13 5.25 0.90 -6.74
C LEU A 13 4.72 0.08 -5.58
N LEU A 14 5.21 0.29 -4.35
CA LEU A 14 4.70 -0.39 -3.16
C LEU A 14 3.20 -0.13 -2.94
N MET A 15 2.76 1.13 -3.08
CA MET A 15 1.34 1.48 -2.96
C MET A 15 0.47 0.86 -4.05
N LEU A 16 0.97 0.81 -5.29
CA LEU A 16 0.24 0.16 -6.39
C LEU A 16 0.15 -1.35 -6.18
N SER A 17 1.24 -1.99 -5.75
CA SER A 17 1.25 -3.41 -5.40
C SER A 17 0.25 -3.74 -4.31
N ASP A 18 0.24 -2.96 -3.23
CA ASP A 18 -0.73 -3.08 -2.14
C ASP A 18 -2.19 -3.00 -2.66
N TYR A 19 -2.46 -2.02 -3.52
CA TYR A 19 -3.79 -1.86 -4.13
C TYR A 19 -4.20 -3.05 -4.99
N PHE A 20 -3.34 -3.49 -5.90
CA PHE A 20 -3.65 -4.62 -6.78
C PHE A 20 -3.86 -5.90 -5.99
N LEU A 21 -3.05 -6.13 -4.96
CA LEU A 21 -3.22 -7.27 -4.08
C LEU A 21 -4.51 -7.19 -3.26
N THR A 22 -4.92 -5.99 -2.85
CA THR A 22 -6.24 -5.78 -2.23
C THR A 22 -7.38 -6.14 -3.18
N LEU A 23 -7.29 -5.75 -4.45
CA LEU A 23 -8.30 -6.15 -5.45
C LEU A 23 -8.30 -7.67 -5.68
N ALA A 24 -7.14 -8.30 -5.75
CA ALA A 24 -7.02 -9.74 -5.91
C ALA A 24 -7.66 -10.48 -4.72
N GLN A 25 -7.38 -10.04 -3.50
CA GLN A 25 -8.00 -10.61 -2.29
C GLN A 25 -9.52 -10.42 -2.28
N GLU A 26 -10.02 -9.23 -2.62
CA GLU A 26 -11.47 -9.00 -2.66
C GLU A 26 -12.15 -9.86 -3.73
N LYS A 27 -11.46 -10.15 -4.84
CA LYS A 27 -11.95 -11.09 -5.85
C LYS A 27 -12.03 -12.50 -5.26
N GLU A 28 -10.96 -12.96 -4.63
CA GLU A 28 -10.89 -14.32 -4.10
C GLU A 28 -11.82 -14.55 -2.90
N ARG A 29 -12.01 -13.53 -2.04
CA ARG A 29 -13.03 -13.51 -0.98
C ARG A 29 -14.45 -13.71 -1.52
N LYS A 30 -14.76 -13.12 -2.69
CA LYS A 30 -16.08 -13.27 -3.33
C LYS A 30 -16.25 -14.62 -4.02
N GLU A 31 -15.17 -15.16 -4.58
CA GLU A 31 -15.22 -16.37 -5.40
C GLU A 31 -15.11 -17.66 -4.56
N HIS A 32 -14.31 -17.65 -3.48
CA HIS A 32 -13.88 -18.89 -2.84
C HIS A 32 -14.07 -18.94 -1.31
N TYR A 33 -13.87 -17.83 -0.58
CA TYR A 33 -13.88 -17.87 0.89
C TYR A 33 -14.46 -16.60 1.50
N SER A 34 -15.73 -16.64 1.94
CA SER A 34 -16.30 -15.57 2.77
C SER A 34 -15.80 -15.59 4.21
N GLU A 35 -15.25 -16.71 4.70
CA GLU A 35 -15.07 -16.96 6.15
C GLU A 35 -13.61 -17.12 6.64
N ASN A 36 -12.62 -17.35 5.76
CA ASN A 36 -11.24 -17.67 6.17
C ASN A 36 -10.22 -16.51 6.03
N TYR A 37 -10.67 -15.30 5.70
CA TYR A 37 -9.75 -14.15 5.58
C TYR A 37 -9.47 -13.52 6.94
N GLN A 38 -8.21 -13.58 7.37
CA GLN A 38 -7.76 -12.78 8.51
C GLN A 38 -7.78 -11.30 8.13
N SER A 39 -8.62 -10.53 8.83
CA SER A 39 -8.57 -9.07 8.80
C SER A 39 -7.24 -8.60 9.35
N TYR A 40 -6.63 -7.61 8.68
CA TYR A 40 -5.35 -7.03 9.08
C TYR A 40 -5.29 -6.64 10.57
N PRO A 41 -4.12 -6.73 11.22
CA PRO A 41 -3.88 -6.05 12.49
C PRO A 41 -3.87 -4.51 12.34
N PHE A 42 -3.77 -4.00 11.10
CA PHE A 42 -3.74 -2.57 10.77
C PHE A 42 -4.75 -2.24 9.68
N ASN A 43 -5.64 -1.27 9.91
CA ASN A 43 -6.53 -0.77 8.87
C ASN A 43 -5.72 -0.03 7.79
N THR A 44 -5.50 -0.67 6.65
CA THR A 44 -4.92 -0.03 5.45
C THR A 44 -5.86 1.05 4.91
N ILE A 45 -5.37 1.91 4.03
CA ILE A 45 -6.15 3.01 3.44
C ILE A 45 -7.38 2.44 2.70
N GLU A 46 -7.21 1.27 2.10
CA GLU A 46 -8.17 0.48 1.35
C GLU A 46 -9.26 -0.12 2.25
N GLY A 47 -8.93 -0.38 3.52
CA GLY A 47 -9.88 -0.75 4.56
C GLY A 47 -10.80 0.40 4.99
N SER A 48 -10.49 1.65 4.62
CA SER A 48 -11.34 2.79 4.96
C SER A 48 -12.61 2.87 4.09
N PRO A 49 -13.74 3.40 4.61
CA PRO A 49 -14.99 3.52 3.86
C PRO A 49 -14.85 4.29 2.53
N ALA A 50 -13.86 5.18 2.42
CA ALA A 50 -13.61 5.98 1.24
C ALA A 50 -13.17 5.15 0.01
N PHE A 51 -12.54 3.99 0.24
CA PHE A 51 -11.99 3.11 -0.80
C PHE A 51 -12.72 1.76 -0.91
N GLN A 52 -13.38 1.29 0.16
CA GLN A 52 -14.15 0.04 0.16
C GLN A 52 -15.17 -0.07 -0.98
N LYS A 53 -15.85 1.03 -1.36
CA LYS A 53 -16.82 1.01 -2.47
C LYS A 53 -16.16 0.70 -3.82
N SER A 54 -14.94 1.15 -4.03
CA SER A 54 -14.18 0.91 -5.27
C SER A 54 -13.53 -0.47 -5.26
N VAL A 55 -12.98 -0.88 -4.12
CA VAL A 55 -12.40 -2.22 -3.91
C VAL A 55 -13.47 -3.30 -4.08
N SER A 56 -14.62 -3.17 -3.43
CA SER A 56 -15.76 -4.09 -3.59
C SER A 56 -16.35 -4.12 -5.01
N LYS A 57 -16.00 -3.19 -5.88
CA LYS A 57 -16.35 -3.23 -7.30
C LYS A 57 -15.22 -3.74 -8.19
N LEU A 58 -14.11 -4.18 -7.60
CA LEU A 58 -12.89 -4.62 -8.28
C LEU A 58 -12.39 -3.57 -9.29
N GLN A 59 -12.48 -2.29 -8.93
CA GLN A 59 -12.10 -1.19 -9.83
C GLN A 59 -10.58 -1.11 -9.96
N ILE A 60 -10.03 -1.63 -11.06
CA ILE A 60 -8.59 -1.57 -11.36
C ILE A 60 -8.09 -0.12 -11.43
N ILE A 61 -8.87 0.77 -12.04
CA ILE A 61 -8.56 2.21 -12.11
C ILE A 61 -9.44 2.94 -11.08
N ASN A 62 -8.81 3.37 -9.99
CA ASN A 62 -9.45 4.19 -8.96
C ASN A 62 -8.75 5.55 -8.84
N PRO A 63 -9.36 6.65 -9.33
CA PRO A 63 -8.77 7.97 -9.27
C PRO A 63 -8.39 8.42 -7.85
N LYS A 64 -9.16 8.03 -6.83
CA LYS A 64 -8.83 8.38 -5.44
C LYS A 64 -7.55 7.71 -4.98
N HIS A 65 -7.34 6.45 -5.38
CA HIS A 65 -6.15 5.69 -5.04
C HIS A 65 -4.93 6.21 -5.78
N LEU A 66 -5.08 6.54 -7.07
CA LEU A 66 -4.04 7.19 -7.86
C LEU A 66 -3.62 8.54 -7.25
N ILE A 67 -4.57 9.35 -6.82
CA ILE A 67 -4.29 10.62 -6.13
C ILE A 67 -3.53 10.36 -4.82
N ALA A 68 -3.97 9.41 -3.99
CA ALA A 68 -3.27 9.05 -2.75
C ALA A 68 -1.84 8.56 -3.02
N THR A 69 -1.67 7.72 -4.05
CA THR A 69 -0.37 7.20 -4.49
C THR A 69 0.57 8.32 -4.91
N ILE A 70 0.08 9.31 -5.67
CA ILE A 70 0.88 10.46 -6.09
C ILE A 70 1.25 11.33 -4.88
N ILE A 71 0.30 11.62 -3.99
CA ILE A 71 0.53 12.45 -2.81
C ILE A 71 1.57 11.80 -1.90
N ILE A 72 1.42 10.52 -1.56
CA ILE A 72 2.36 9.82 -0.66
C ILE A 72 3.69 9.57 -1.37
N GLY A 73 3.67 9.15 -2.63
CA GLY A 73 4.86 8.89 -3.43
C GLY A 73 5.73 10.12 -3.67
N SER A 74 5.13 11.32 -3.73
CA SER A 74 5.88 12.59 -3.79
C SER A 74 6.22 13.15 -2.41
N GLY A 75 5.33 12.97 -1.43
CA GLY A 75 5.49 13.46 -0.06
C GLY A 75 6.64 12.81 0.68
N ILE A 76 6.83 11.49 0.58
CA ILE A 76 7.93 10.77 1.24
C ILE A 76 9.32 11.32 0.84
N PRO A 77 9.66 11.46 -0.46
CA PRO A 77 10.88 12.13 -0.90
C PRO A 77 11.05 13.55 -0.36
N ILE A 78 9.99 14.37 -0.35
CA ILE A 78 10.04 15.75 0.14
C ILE A 78 10.36 15.77 1.64
N LEU A 79 9.72 14.90 2.44
CA LEU A 79 9.98 14.76 3.87
C LEU A 79 11.44 14.37 4.13
N ILE A 80 12.01 13.47 3.34
CA ILE A 80 13.41 13.04 3.49
C ILE A 80 14.38 14.19 3.21
N LEU A 81 14.08 15.06 2.25
CA LEU A 81 14.93 16.22 1.91
C LEU A 81 15.07 17.18 3.08
N ILE A 82 13.98 17.43 3.82
CA ILE A 82 13.96 18.34 4.97
C ILE A 82 14.36 17.67 6.30
N MET A 83 14.43 16.34 6.32
CA MET A 83 14.74 15.57 7.52
C MET A 83 16.26 15.53 7.82
N PRO A 84 16.68 15.54 9.10
CA PRO A 84 18.07 15.34 9.49
C PRO A 84 18.65 14.01 8.97
N ALA A 85 19.90 14.02 8.52
CA ALA A 85 20.53 12.88 7.84
C ALA A 85 20.45 11.57 8.64
N TYR A 86 20.65 11.64 9.96
CA TYR A 86 20.64 10.46 10.84
C TYR A 86 19.27 9.80 11.01
N LEU A 87 18.17 10.50 10.68
CA LEU A 87 16.81 9.95 10.76
C LEU A 87 16.30 9.36 9.43
N ARG A 88 16.91 9.75 8.29
CA ARG A 88 16.38 9.43 6.96
C ARG A 88 16.26 7.94 6.70
N GLU A 89 17.29 7.18 7.06
CA GLU A 89 17.33 5.73 6.83
C GLU A 89 16.35 4.99 7.73
N ILE A 90 16.25 5.39 9.01
CA ILE A 90 15.29 4.83 9.96
C ILE A 90 13.86 5.09 9.49
N PHE A 91 13.56 6.33 9.06
CA PHE A 91 12.26 6.70 8.53
C PHE A 91 11.90 5.91 7.28
N LEU A 92 12.81 5.81 6.32
CA LEU A 92 12.61 5.02 5.09
C LEU A 92 12.36 3.54 5.41
N GLY A 93 13.21 2.96 6.26
CA GLY A 93 13.06 1.57 6.68
C GLY A 93 11.72 1.32 7.38
N TYR A 94 11.25 2.25 8.19
CA TYR A 94 9.94 2.17 8.83
C TYR A 94 8.79 2.22 7.80
N VAL A 95 8.78 3.22 6.92
CA VAL A 95 7.72 3.38 5.91
C VAL A 95 7.65 2.17 4.97
N TRP A 96 8.79 1.76 4.41
CA TRP A 96 8.84 0.61 3.51
C TRP A 96 8.60 -0.71 4.25
N GLY A 97 9.06 -0.82 5.50
CA GLY A 97 8.79 -1.98 6.34
C GLY A 97 7.30 -2.23 6.54
N ILE A 98 6.51 -1.17 6.76
CA ILE A 98 5.04 -1.28 6.84
C ILE A 98 4.46 -1.81 5.53
N PHE A 99 4.83 -1.22 4.38
CA PHE A 99 4.36 -1.70 3.08
C PHE A 99 4.71 -3.16 2.83
N LEU A 100 5.94 -3.58 3.17
CA LEU A 100 6.37 -4.96 2.99
C LEU A 100 5.57 -5.91 3.87
N ILE A 101 5.32 -5.58 5.14
CA ILE A 101 4.49 -6.41 6.03
C ILE A 101 3.08 -6.57 5.45
N VAL A 102 2.49 -5.48 4.98
CA VAL A 102 1.15 -5.49 4.37
C VAL A 102 1.13 -6.34 3.10
N ILE A 103 2.08 -6.14 2.18
CA ILE A 103 2.22 -6.92 0.94
C ILE A 103 2.47 -8.41 1.24
N THR A 104 3.30 -8.74 2.23
CA THR A 104 3.54 -10.14 2.61
C THR A 104 2.25 -10.78 3.15
N GLN A 105 1.48 -10.08 3.97
CA GLN A 105 0.18 -10.58 4.42
C GLN A 105 -0.78 -10.77 3.24
N HIS A 106 -0.77 -9.85 2.28
CA HIS A 106 -1.55 -9.96 1.06
C HIS A 106 -1.29 -11.26 0.31
N LEU A 107 -0.01 -11.52 0.07
CA LEU A 107 0.45 -12.71 -0.63
C LEU A 107 0.13 -13.98 0.18
N ASN A 108 0.34 -13.97 1.50
CA ASN A 108 0.00 -15.10 2.35
C ASN A 108 -1.49 -15.46 2.24
N ASN A 109 -2.38 -14.46 2.40
CA ASN A 109 -3.83 -14.65 2.28
C ASN A 109 -4.28 -15.13 0.88
N LEU A 110 -3.52 -14.83 -0.18
CA LEU A 110 -3.80 -15.29 -1.55
C LEU A 110 -3.22 -16.69 -1.83
N MET A 111 -2.21 -17.12 -1.08
CA MET A 111 -1.56 -18.41 -1.27
C MET A 111 -2.17 -19.52 -0.39
N GLY A 112 -2.89 -19.17 0.67
CA GLY A 112 -3.51 -20.10 1.63
C GLY A 112 -2.59 -20.42 2.80
#